data_AF-A0A7W2Y734-F1
#
_entry.id   AF-A0A7W2Y734-F1
#
_cell.length_a   1.000
_cell.length_b   1.000
_cell.length_c   1.000
_cell.angle_alpha   90.00
_cell.angle_beta   90.00
_cell.angle_gamma   90.00
#
_symmetry.space_group_name_H-M   'P 1'
#
loop_
_entity.id
_entity.type
_entity.pdbx_description
1 polymer ?
#
loop_
_entity_poly.entity_id
_entity_poly.type
_entity_poly.pdbx_seq_one_letter_code
_entity_poly.pdbx_strand_id
1 'polypeptide(L)'
;MSTTKILYFSISVLMILSAFLGVWVYFLKEGKDLLNFTISTVSFCISMLALFIAVRTYTSIDSVNNISKMEGNILDNENYVTSLPELINRFKSKDEKTLDKELFDLVEYKLKKESSTAALFADSLQYMVDLIVLFPAVFNASDNDKITYKKRMNKILSLVDNRLDILHSVSKGNSIQITETIKLFKAVVSYQSFVADGNFNIHADLLHVRGPILRNPVTKTIYHNYLGLYYNKKGMHLLKESLNMGKLDILSIDGLCLVNDQIWSISPSIVEEVSMYLKSACNQFDRALNISSEDIMWPGFINYNKARTLYFLSLLSGTETKWLEIMDEAIEFRSRLNRLIDEILTTERSTPPKIKDTHLRGFFLYQEELARVVKLNLIFSDNATKQTKAPAFYKGINLIKVSKETASDLFMKIQSFSTVKVYQEKIISRLKASRNL
;
A
#
# COMPACT_ATOMS: atom_id res chain seq x y z
N MET A 1 23.22 -37.05 -8.69
CA MET A 1 23.03 -38.52 -8.71
C MET A 1 21.68 -38.80 -8.05
N SER A 2 20.72 -39.43 -8.74
CA SER A 2 19.33 -39.50 -8.23
C SER A 2 19.28 -40.20 -6.87
N THR A 3 18.47 -39.67 -5.96
CA THR A 3 18.33 -40.08 -4.55
C THR A 3 18.05 -41.58 -4.35
N THR A 4 17.43 -42.23 -5.33
CA THR A 4 17.24 -43.70 -5.38
C THR A 4 18.56 -44.46 -5.53
N LYS A 5 19.53 -43.95 -6.31
CA LYS A 5 20.82 -44.62 -6.54
C LYS A 5 21.68 -44.69 -5.28
N ILE A 6 21.62 -43.68 -4.41
CA ILE A 6 22.34 -43.66 -3.13
C ILE A 6 21.76 -44.69 -2.15
N LEU A 7 20.42 -44.86 -2.15
CA LEU A 7 19.74 -45.85 -1.31
C LEU A 7 20.03 -47.29 -1.75
N TYR A 8 20.00 -47.57 -3.06
CA TYR A 8 20.43 -48.87 -3.55
C TYR A 8 21.92 -49.13 -3.33
N PHE A 9 22.76 -48.09 -3.39
CA PHE A 9 24.18 -48.20 -3.13
C PHE A 9 24.47 -48.51 -1.65
N SER A 10 23.85 -47.81 -0.69
CA SER A 10 24.04 -48.08 0.73
C SER A 10 23.53 -49.47 1.14
N ILE A 11 22.38 -49.90 0.62
CA ILE A 11 21.86 -51.27 0.82
C ILE A 11 22.83 -52.30 0.23
N SER A 12 23.37 -52.05 -0.96
CA SER A 12 24.33 -52.95 -1.60
C SER A 12 25.63 -53.06 -0.80
N VAL A 13 26.15 -51.95 -0.27
CA VAL A 13 27.36 -51.95 0.58
C VAL A 13 27.12 -52.72 1.88
N LEU A 14 25.97 -52.55 2.54
CA LEU A 14 25.61 -53.29 3.74
C LEU A 14 25.47 -54.80 3.48
N MET A 15 24.85 -55.18 2.36
CA MET A 15 24.74 -56.58 1.94
C MET A 15 26.10 -57.21 1.65
N ILE A 16 27.00 -56.48 0.97
CA ILE A 16 28.37 -56.95 0.68
C ILE A 16 29.17 -57.11 1.98
N LEU A 17 29.07 -56.15 2.91
CA LEU A 17 29.77 -56.20 4.19
C LEU A 17 29.26 -57.35 5.06
N SER A 18 27.95 -57.60 5.06
CA SER A 18 27.31 -58.74 5.72
C SER A 18 27.77 -60.07 5.13
N ALA A 19 27.82 -60.19 3.80
CA ALA A 19 28.28 -61.40 3.13
C ALA A 19 29.76 -61.68 3.41
N PHE A 20 30.60 -60.65 3.38
CA PHE A 20 32.04 -60.76 3.67
C PHE A 20 32.30 -61.23 5.11
N LEU A 21 31.61 -60.63 6.08
CA LEU A 21 31.68 -61.02 7.48
C LEU A 21 31.14 -62.45 7.71
N GLY A 22 30.08 -62.85 6.99
CA GLY A 22 29.55 -64.22 7.05
C GLY A 22 30.54 -65.27 6.55
N VAL A 23 31.25 -64.99 5.45
CA VAL A 23 32.33 -65.86 4.94
C VAL A 23 33.48 -65.94 5.92
N TRP A 24 33.88 -64.82 6.53
CA TRP A 24 34.95 -64.78 7.53
C TRP A 24 34.65 -65.65 8.74
N VAL A 25 33.43 -65.61 9.27
CA VAL A 25 33.01 -66.43 10.43
C VAL A 25 32.84 -67.91 10.05
N TYR A 26 32.42 -68.24 8.83
CA TYR A 26 32.38 -69.63 8.35
C TYR A 26 33.75 -70.32 8.41
N PHE A 27 34.83 -69.58 8.13
CA PHE A 27 36.19 -70.11 8.19
C PHE A 27 36.72 -70.35 9.62
N LEU A 28 36.07 -69.82 10.66
CA LEU A 28 36.49 -69.96 12.07
C LEU A 28 36.07 -71.28 12.75
N LYS A 29 35.33 -72.17 12.06
CA LYS A 29 34.98 -73.55 12.50
C LYS A 29 34.27 -73.70 13.87
N GLU A 30 33.64 -72.65 14.39
CA GLU A 30 32.77 -72.72 15.59
C GLU A 30 31.28 -72.65 15.19
N GLY A 31 30.69 -73.80 14.87
CA GLY A 31 29.34 -73.88 14.28
C GLY A 31 28.19 -73.36 15.15
N LYS A 32 28.41 -73.10 16.45
CA LYS A 32 27.37 -72.60 17.36
C LYS A 32 27.23 -71.06 17.33
N ASP A 33 28.27 -70.35 16.88
CA ASP A 33 28.27 -68.88 16.82
C ASP A 33 27.81 -68.31 15.46
N LEU A 34 27.76 -69.13 14.40
CA LEU A 34 27.36 -68.66 13.07
C LEU A 34 25.91 -68.14 13.03
N LEU A 35 24.99 -68.79 13.74
CA LEU A 35 23.57 -68.41 13.74
C LEU A 35 23.34 -67.11 14.53
N ASN A 36 23.92 -67.01 15.73
CA ASN A 36 23.90 -65.79 16.54
C ASN A 36 24.59 -64.61 15.83
N PHE A 37 25.69 -64.88 15.12
CA PHE A 37 26.39 -63.90 14.32
C PHE A 37 25.55 -63.40 13.12
N THR A 38 24.89 -64.33 12.42
CA THR A 38 24.01 -63.99 11.29
C THR A 38 22.83 -63.16 11.76
N ILE A 39 22.17 -63.55 12.86
CA ILE A 39 21.08 -62.78 13.48
C ILE A 39 21.56 -61.39 13.90
N SER A 40 22.74 -61.28 14.51
CA SER A 40 23.31 -60.00 14.94
C SER A 40 23.62 -59.07 13.77
N THR A 41 24.18 -59.62 12.68
CA THR A 41 24.52 -58.84 11.47
C THR A 41 23.27 -58.34 10.76
N VAL A 42 22.25 -59.19 10.60
CA VAL A 42 20.97 -58.80 10.01
C VAL A 42 20.26 -57.75 10.88
N SER A 43 20.26 -57.95 12.21
CA SER A 43 19.67 -56.98 13.16
C SER A 43 20.39 -55.62 13.12
N PHE A 44 21.72 -55.63 12.96
CA PHE A 44 22.51 -54.41 12.77
C PHE A 44 22.15 -53.70 11.46
N CYS A 45 22.00 -54.43 10.36
CA CYS A 45 21.58 -53.86 9.07
C CYS A 45 20.18 -53.25 9.13
N ILE A 46 19.23 -53.93 9.77
CA ILE A 46 17.86 -53.42 9.99
C ILE A 46 17.91 -52.14 10.83
N SER A 47 18.70 -52.13 11.90
CA SER A 47 18.85 -50.96 12.79
C SER A 47 19.47 -49.76 12.06
N MET A 48 20.48 -49.99 11.21
CA MET A 48 21.11 -48.92 10.43
C MET A 48 20.16 -48.35 9.36
N LEU A 49 19.38 -49.22 8.70
CA LEU A 49 18.34 -48.79 7.77
C LEU A 49 17.25 -47.96 8.48
N ALA A 50 16.83 -48.39 9.67
CA ALA A 50 15.87 -47.66 10.50
C ALA A 50 16.42 -46.30 10.93
N LEU A 51 17.68 -46.22 11.36
CA LEU A 51 18.36 -44.97 11.70
C LEU A 51 18.43 -44.02 10.49
N PHE A 52 18.76 -44.55 9.30
CA PHE A 52 18.81 -43.74 8.09
C PHE A 52 17.42 -43.18 7.70
N ILE A 53 16.37 -44.01 7.79
CA ILE A 53 14.99 -43.57 7.57
C ILE A 53 14.62 -42.50 8.61
N ALA A 54 14.98 -42.69 9.87
CA ALA A 54 14.71 -41.74 10.95
C ALA A 54 15.44 -40.40 10.73
N VAL A 55 16.73 -40.40 10.38
CA VAL A 55 17.51 -39.20 10.06
C VAL A 55 16.93 -38.47 8.85
N ARG A 56 16.51 -39.22 7.80
CA ARG A 56 15.87 -38.62 6.62
C ARG A 56 14.51 -38.01 6.95
N THR A 57 13.72 -38.70 7.77
CA THR A 57 12.41 -38.22 8.20
C THR A 57 12.58 -36.96 9.06
N TYR A 58 13.53 -36.98 9.98
CA TYR A 58 13.88 -35.83 10.81
C TYR A 58 14.36 -34.64 9.97
N THR A 59 15.31 -34.83 9.05
CA THR A 59 15.81 -33.76 8.16
C THR A 59 14.72 -33.24 7.20
N SER A 60 13.81 -34.09 6.74
CA SER A 60 12.66 -33.68 5.94
C SER A 60 11.67 -32.84 6.77
N ILE A 61 11.38 -33.25 8.00
CA ILE A 61 10.52 -32.51 8.93
C ILE A 61 11.17 -31.17 9.28
N ASP A 62 12.47 -31.16 9.58
CA ASP A 62 13.21 -29.94 9.93
C ASP A 62 13.34 -28.97 8.75
N SER A 63 13.56 -29.47 7.54
CA SER A 63 13.55 -28.65 6.33
C SER A 63 12.17 -28.05 6.06
N VAL A 64 11.10 -28.83 6.20
CA VAL A 64 9.72 -28.33 6.08
C VAL A 64 9.42 -27.31 7.17
N ASN A 65 9.87 -27.56 8.41
CA ASN A 65 9.69 -26.65 9.54
C ASN A 65 10.42 -25.33 9.31
N ASN A 66 11.68 -25.35 8.87
CA ASN A 66 12.45 -24.13 8.57
C ASN A 66 11.85 -23.30 7.42
N ILE A 67 11.23 -23.95 6.42
CA ILE A 67 10.53 -23.25 5.33
C ILE A 67 9.19 -22.68 5.81
N SER A 68 8.45 -23.41 6.65
CA SER A 68 7.10 -23.06 7.11
C SER A 68 7.05 -22.23 8.40
N LYS A 69 8.17 -22.08 9.12
CA LYS A 69 8.22 -21.32 10.37
C LYS A 69 7.80 -19.87 10.11
N MET A 70 6.81 -19.42 10.87
CA MET A 70 6.28 -18.04 10.84
C MET A 70 6.29 -17.39 12.22
N GLU A 71 6.96 -17.99 13.19
CA GLU A 71 7.13 -17.42 14.53
C GLU A 71 7.91 -16.10 14.44
N GLY A 72 7.34 -15.03 14.98
CA GLY A 72 7.93 -13.69 14.92
C GLY A 72 7.82 -12.98 13.56
N ASN A 73 6.89 -13.39 12.68
CA ASN A 73 6.70 -12.70 11.40
C ASN A 73 6.18 -11.26 11.57
N ILE A 74 6.52 -10.39 10.63
CA ILE A 74 6.19 -8.96 10.70
C ILE A 74 4.68 -8.65 10.52
N LEU A 75 3.92 -9.55 9.90
CA LEU A 75 2.47 -9.38 9.66
C LEU A 75 1.65 -9.58 10.95
N ASP A 76 2.21 -10.28 11.92
CA ASP A 76 1.68 -10.46 13.27
C ASP A 76 2.13 -9.37 14.25
N ASN A 77 3.06 -8.49 13.87
CA ASN A 77 3.56 -7.45 14.76
C ASN A 77 2.55 -6.31 14.91
N GLU A 78 1.92 -6.22 16.08
CA GLU A 78 0.92 -5.20 16.43
C GLU A 78 1.51 -3.81 16.68
N ASN A 79 2.84 -3.70 16.81
CA ASN A 79 3.55 -2.43 17.02
C ASN A 79 4.32 -1.98 15.77
N TYR A 80 4.03 -2.57 14.61
CA TYR A 80 4.72 -2.23 13.37
C TYR A 80 4.30 -0.85 12.85
N VAL A 81 5.29 -0.04 12.47
CA VAL A 81 5.11 1.29 11.87
C VAL A 81 6.02 1.41 10.64
N THR A 82 5.50 2.01 9.57
CA THR A 82 6.28 2.28 8.37
C THR A 82 7.29 3.41 8.64
N SER A 83 8.58 3.11 8.49
CA SER A 83 9.64 4.13 8.60
C SER A 83 9.74 4.96 7.31
N LEU A 84 8.90 6.00 7.19
CA LEU A 84 8.99 6.94 6.08
C LEU A 84 10.39 7.58 5.94
N PRO A 85 11.08 7.99 7.03
CA PRO A 85 12.42 8.54 6.91
C PRO A 85 13.40 7.62 6.20
N GLU A 86 13.32 6.31 6.46
CA GLU A 86 14.15 5.31 5.80
C GLU A 86 13.82 5.20 4.31
N LEU A 87 12.53 5.21 3.95
CA LEU A 87 12.10 5.17 2.55
C LEU A 87 12.59 6.41 1.78
N ILE A 88 12.44 7.61 2.35
CA ILE A 88 12.90 8.87 1.74
C ILE A 88 14.43 8.90 1.61
N ASN A 89 15.15 8.39 2.61
CA ASN A 89 16.61 8.32 2.57
C ASN A 89 17.10 7.33 1.50
N ARG A 90 16.34 6.25 1.27
CA ARG A 90 16.66 5.22 0.28
C ARG A 90 16.39 5.68 -1.16
N PHE A 91 15.22 6.27 -1.42
CA PHE A 91 14.79 6.66 -2.75
C PHE A 91 15.04 8.14 -3.02
N LYS A 92 16.26 8.48 -3.46
CA LYS A 92 16.69 9.86 -3.71
C LYS A 92 16.76 10.23 -5.20
N SER A 93 15.99 9.52 -6.04
CA SER A 93 15.89 9.75 -7.47
C SER A 93 15.35 11.14 -7.81
N LYS A 94 15.90 11.75 -8.86
CA LYS A 94 15.50 13.09 -9.33
C LYS A 94 14.31 13.06 -10.28
N ASP A 95 14.15 11.96 -11.01
CA ASP A 95 13.12 11.79 -12.03
C ASP A 95 12.24 10.57 -11.75
N GLU A 96 11.04 10.61 -12.32
CA GLU A 96 10.01 9.59 -12.19
C GLU A 96 10.45 8.21 -12.73
N LYS A 97 11.14 8.18 -13.88
CA LYS A 97 11.54 6.93 -14.54
C LYS A 97 12.59 6.17 -13.75
N THR A 98 13.56 6.88 -13.18
CA THR A 98 14.57 6.28 -12.32
C THR A 98 13.94 5.78 -11.02
N LEU A 99 13.00 6.55 -10.44
CA LEU A 99 12.25 6.11 -9.25
C LEU A 99 11.40 4.85 -9.53
N ASP A 100 10.69 4.81 -10.66
CA ASP A 100 9.95 3.62 -11.10
C ASP A 100 10.86 2.40 -11.16
N LYS A 101 12.00 2.55 -11.83
CA LYS A 101 12.98 1.47 -11.96
C LYS A 101 13.49 1.00 -10.60
N GLU A 102 13.90 1.91 -9.71
CA GLU A 102 14.40 1.59 -8.38
C GLU A 102 13.34 0.85 -7.52
N LEU A 103 12.09 1.34 -7.52
CA LEU A 103 11.01 0.72 -6.74
C LEU A 103 10.73 -0.71 -7.22
N PHE A 104 10.50 -0.89 -8.52
CA PHE A 104 10.15 -2.19 -9.07
C PHE A 104 11.33 -3.17 -9.04
N ASP A 105 12.56 -2.74 -9.35
CA ASP A 105 13.74 -3.63 -9.32
C ASP A 105 13.97 -4.17 -7.90
N LEU A 106 13.73 -3.34 -6.88
CA LEU A 106 13.86 -3.76 -5.50
C LEU A 106 12.77 -4.75 -5.08
N VAL A 107 11.50 -4.50 -5.44
CA VAL A 107 10.42 -5.45 -5.16
C VAL A 107 10.67 -6.79 -5.88
N GLU A 108 11.08 -6.73 -7.15
CA GLU A 108 11.43 -7.94 -7.91
C GLU A 108 12.61 -8.69 -7.29
N TYR A 109 13.62 -7.97 -6.79
CA TYR A 109 14.76 -8.58 -6.11
C TYR A 109 14.33 -9.29 -4.82
N LYS A 110 13.56 -8.62 -3.96
CA LYS A 110 13.07 -9.19 -2.69
C LYS A 110 12.24 -10.46 -2.92
N LEU A 111 11.28 -10.42 -3.85
CA LEU A 111 10.44 -11.59 -4.16
C LEU A 111 11.22 -12.78 -4.74
N LYS A 112 12.29 -12.52 -5.49
CA LYS A 112 13.09 -13.59 -6.11
C LYS A 112 14.15 -14.16 -5.18
N LYS A 113 14.79 -13.31 -4.36
CA LYS A 113 16.00 -13.66 -3.60
C LYS A 113 15.80 -13.71 -2.09
N GLU A 114 14.85 -12.95 -1.54
CA GLU A 114 14.61 -12.78 -0.10
C GLU A 114 13.22 -13.27 0.31
N SER A 115 12.69 -14.30 -0.34
CA SER A 115 11.35 -14.87 -0.06
C SER A 115 11.36 -16.40 -0.07
N SER A 116 12.44 -17.00 0.45
CA SER A 116 12.63 -18.46 0.45
C SER A 116 11.86 -19.17 1.57
N THR A 117 11.58 -18.48 2.68
CA THR A 117 10.79 -19.00 3.80
C THR A 117 9.50 -18.19 3.95
N ALA A 118 8.51 -18.74 4.64
CA ALA A 118 7.24 -18.06 4.88
C ALA A 118 7.40 -16.73 5.64
N ALA A 119 8.29 -16.68 6.64
CA ALA A 119 8.63 -15.45 7.35
C ALA A 119 9.26 -14.38 6.44
N LEU A 120 10.27 -14.74 5.64
CA LEU A 120 10.92 -13.80 4.72
C LEU A 120 9.98 -13.32 3.59
N PHE A 121 9.07 -14.18 3.16
CA PHE A 121 8.01 -13.80 2.23
C PHE A 121 7.02 -12.82 2.88
N ALA A 122 6.62 -13.05 4.13
CA ALA A 122 5.81 -12.11 4.89
C ALA A 122 6.49 -10.74 5.04
N ASP A 123 7.80 -10.71 5.28
CA ASP A 123 8.59 -9.48 5.32
C ASP A 123 8.61 -8.76 3.97
N SER A 124 8.77 -9.52 2.88
CA SER A 124 8.74 -8.99 1.52
C SER A 124 7.36 -8.41 1.18
N LEU A 125 6.28 -9.07 1.60
CA LEU A 125 4.92 -8.58 1.43
C LEU A 125 4.67 -7.30 2.23
N GLN A 126 5.07 -7.26 3.50
CA GLN A 126 4.94 -6.05 4.31
C GLN A 126 5.73 -4.89 3.68
N TYR A 127 6.95 -5.15 3.19
CA TYR A 127 7.73 -4.15 2.49
C TYR A 127 7.02 -3.61 1.24
N MET A 128 6.36 -4.49 0.46
CA MET A 128 5.52 -4.06 -0.66
C MET A 128 4.34 -3.20 -0.22
N VAL A 129 3.73 -3.54 0.93
CA VAL A 129 2.66 -2.75 1.53
C VAL A 129 3.16 -1.36 1.95
N ASP A 130 4.36 -1.24 2.51
CA ASP A 130 4.94 0.06 2.87
C ASP A 130 5.17 0.95 1.63
N LEU A 131 5.56 0.33 0.50
CA LEU A 131 5.77 1.05 -0.76
C LEU A 131 4.46 1.51 -1.44
N ILE A 132 3.28 1.06 -0.97
CA ILE A 132 1.97 1.48 -1.52
C ILE A 132 1.84 3.00 -1.58
N VAL A 133 2.37 3.72 -0.58
CA VAL A 133 2.26 5.18 -0.51
C VAL A 133 3.14 5.90 -1.53
N LEU A 134 4.18 5.23 -2.05
CA LEU A 134 5.13 5.80 -3.02
C LEU A 134 4.71 5.55 -4.47
N PHE A 135 3.96 4.46 -4.75
CA PHE A 135 3.51 4.17 -6.12
C PHE A 135 2.73 5.31 -6.78
N PRO A 136 1.85 6.07 -6.09
CA PRO A 136 1.21 7.25 -6.65
C PRO A 136 2.18 8.34 -7.14
N ALA A 137 3.40 8.41 -6.60
CA ALA A 137 4.41 9.39 -7.02
C ALA A 137 4.95 9.10 -8.41
N VAL A 138 5.06 7.82 -8.78
CA VAL A 138 5.39 7.38 -10.13
C VAL A 138 4.13 7.44 -11.00
N PHE A 139 3.03 6.92 -10.48
CA PHE A 139 1.85 6.68 -11.29
C PHE A 139 1.14 7.94 -11.78
N ASN A 140 1.07 8.98 -10.94
CA ASN A 140 0.36 10.23 -11.23
C ASN A 140 1.23 11.30 -11.91
N ALA A 141 2.51 11.02 -12.18
CA ALA A 141 3.39 11.95 -12.86
C ALA A 141 3.01 12.10 -14.34
N SER A 142 3.32 13.26 -14.93
CA SER A 142 2.87 13.63 -16.27
C SER A 142 3.44 12.74 -17.38
N ASP A 143 4.64 12.18 -17.18
CA ASP A 143 5.44 11.55 -18.24
C ASP A 143 5.48 10.02 -18.12
N ASN A 144 4.55 9.45 -17.34
CA ASN A 144 4.52 8.03 -17.03
C ASN A 144 4.03 7.15 -18.20
N ASP A 145 4.76 6.08 -18.48
CA ASP A 145 4.30 4.97 -19.30
C ASP A 145 3.42 4.01 -18.49
N LYS A 146 2.12 4.35 -18.44
CA LYS A 146 1.08 3.56 -17.77
C LYS A 146 1.01 2.11 -18.25
N ILE A 147 1.35 1.83 -19.51
CA ILE A 147 1.29 0.47 -20.07
C ILE A 147 2.43 -0.37 -19.49
N THR A 148 3.64 0.17 -19.51
CA THR A 148 4.82 -0.50 -18.92
C THR A 148 4.64 -0.70 -17.42
N TYR A 149 4.15 0.30 -16.70
CA TYR A 149 3.82 0.19 -15.27
C TYR A 149 2.85 -0.97 -14.99
N LYS A 150 1.70 -1.02 -15.70
CA LYS A 150 0.71 -2.10 -15.54
C LYS A 150 1.32 -3.48 -15.82
N LYS A 151 2.16 -3.59 -16.86
CA LYS A 151 2.84 -4.85 -17.21
C LYS A 151 3.79 -5.32 -16.10
N ARG A 152 4.59 -4.42 -15.53
CA ARG A 152 5.51 -4.74 -14.43
C ARG A 152 4.76 -5.11 -13.15
N MET A 153 3.68 -4.39 -12.84
CA MET A 153 2.85 -4.68 -11.68
C MET A 153 2.17 -6.06 -11.80
N ASN A 154 1.61 -6.40 -12.96
CA ASN A 154 1.04 -7.72 -13.21
C ASN A 154 2.08 -8.84 -13.06
N LYS A 155 3.32 -8.60 -13.49
CA LYS A 155 4.43 -9.54 -13.27
C LYS A 155 4.72 -9.72 -11.78
N ILE A 156 4.75 -8.65 -10.98
CA ILE A 156 4.90 -8.74 -9.52
C ILE A 156 3.75 -9.56 -8.91
N LEU A 157 2.51 -9.29 -9.29
CA LEU A 157 1.34 -10.04 -8.79
C LEU A 157 1.45 -11.54 -9.13
N SER A 158 1.88 -11.89 -10.34
CA SER A 158 2.10 -13.29 -10.72
C SER A 158 3.23 -13.95 -9.92
N LEU A 159 4.30 -13.21 -9.58
CA LEU A 159 5.38 -13.74 -8.76
C LEU A 159 4.93 -13.99 -7.32
N VAL A 160 4.11 -13.09 -6.77
CA VAL A 160 3.49 -13.23 -5.45
C VAL A 160 2.60 -14.47 -5.40
N ASP A 161 1.75 -14.67 -6.41
CA ASP A 161 0.86 -15.85 -6.48
C ASP A 161 1.65 -17.16 -6.57
N ASN A 162 2.66 -17.22 -7.45
CA ASN A 162 3.52 -18.39 -7.58
C ASN A 162 4.23 -18.73 -6.26
N ARG A 163 4.66 -17.72 -5.49
CA ARG A 163 5.29 -17.92 -4.17
C ARG A 163 4.29 -18.39 -3.13
N LEU A 164 3.07 -17.86 -3.15
CA LEU A 164 1.99 -18.28 -2.26
C LEU A 164 1.66 -19.77 -2.48
N ASP A 165 1.55 -20.22 -3.73
CA ASP A 165 1.24 -21.62 -4.07
C ASP A 165 2.32 -22.59 -3.56
N ILE A 166 3.60 -22.20 -3.70
CA ILE A 166 4.72 -22.97 -3.16
C ILE A 166 4.60 -23.09 -1.63
N LEU A 167 4.28 -22.00 -0.92
CA LEU A 167 4.22 -21.99 0.54
C LEU A 167 2.97 -22.70 1.09
N HIS A 168 1.81 -22.59 0.44
CA HIS A 168 0.58 -23.32 0.80
C HIS A 168 0.75 -24.83 0.72
N SER A 169 1.56 -25.31 -0.23
CA SER A 169 1.89 -26.73 -0.34
C SER A 169 2.68 -27.26 0.88
N VAL A 170 3.28 -26.36 1.67
CA VAL A 170 4.17 -26.67 2.80
C VAL A 170 3.50 -26.39 4.16
N SER A 171 2.62 -25.38 4.30
CA SER A 171 1.94 -25.07 5.58
C SER A 171 0.62 -24.29 5.42
N LYS A 172 -0.46 -24.75 6.09
CA LYS A 172 -1.81 -24.15 6.01
C LYS A 172 -2.11 -23.10 7.08
N GLY A 173 -1.59 -23.25 8.30
CA GLY A 173 -2.08 -22.53 9.50
C GLY A 173 -1.86 -21.00 9.50
N ASN A 174 -0.69 -20.55 9.06
CA ASN A 174 -0.33 -19.12 9.03
C ASN A 174 -0.43 -18.49 7.62
N SER A 175 -0.88 -19.28 6.65
CA SER A 175 -1.10 -18.84 5.28
C SER A 175 -2.24 -17.81 5.13
N ILE A 176 -3.13 -17.73 6.13
CA ILE A 176 -4.33 -16.88 6.05
C ILE A 176 -3.93 -15.41 6.04
N GLN A 177 -3.04 -14.96 6.93
CA GLN A 177 -2.60 -13.57 6.95
C GLN A 177 -1.86 -13.18 5.67
N ILE A 178 -0.93 -14.02 5.20
CA ILE A 178 -0.26 -13.84 3.92
C ILE A 178 -1.31 -13.71 2.80
N THR A 179 -2.30 -14.60 2.76
CA THR A 179 -3.36 -14.59 1.75
C THR A 179 -4.20 -13.30 1.81
N GLU A 180 -4.60 -12.86 3.00
CA GLU A 180 -5.38 -11.62 3.17
C GLU A 180 -4.55 -10.37 2.85
N THR A 181 -3.26 -10.35 3.19
CA THR A 181 -2.33 -9.27 2.80
C THR A 181 -2.11 -9.22 1.29
N ILE A 182 -2.01 -10.36 0.61
CA ILE A 182 -1.92 -10.41 -0.86
C ILE A 182 -3.21 -9.91 -1.49
N LYS A 183 -4.38 -10.32 -0.99
CA LYS A 183 -5.68 -9.79 -1.45
C LYS A 183 -5.75 -8.28 -1.26
N LEU A 184 -5.31 -7.76 -0.10
CA LEU A 184 -5.24 -6.34 0.17
C LEU A 184 -4.36 -5.63 -0.86
N PHE A 185 -3.14 -6.13 -1.10
CA PHE A 185 -2.21 -5.55 -2.07
C PHE A 185 -2.82 -5.53 -3.47
N LYS A 186 -3.41 -6.64 -3.93
CA LYS A 186 -4.11 -6.73 -5.21
C LYS A 186 -5.26 -5.73 -5.30
N ALA A 187 -6.08 -5.63 -4.25
CA ALA A 187 -7.23 -4.73 -4.23
C ALA A 187 -6.80 -3.26 -4.27
N VAL A 188 -5.70 -2.90 -3.60
CA VAL A 188 -5.11 -1.55 -3.65
C VAL A 188 -4.57 -1.23 -5.06
N VAL A 189 -3.81 -2.15 -5.67
CA VAL A 189 -3.30 -1.98 -7.03
C VAL A 189 -4.45 -1.84 -8.03
N SER A 190 -5.47 -2.69 -7.90
CA SER A 190 -6.70 -2.65 -8.68
C SER A 190 -7.34 -1.26 -8.56
N TYR A 191 -7.57 -0.78 -7.33
CA TYR A 191 -8.09 0.57 -7.07
C TYR A 191 -7.25 1.69 -7.71
N GLN A 192 -5.91 1.64 -7.57
CA GLN A 192 -5.03 2.65 -8.17
C GLN A 192 -5.12 2.65 -9.70
N SER A 193 -5.17 1.48 -10.32
CA SER A 193 -5.36 1.34 -11.76
C SER A 193 -6.72 1.86 -12.23
N PHE A 194 -7.80 1.58 -11.48
CA PHE A 194 -9.15 2.08 -11.77
C PHE A 194 -9.24 3.60 -11.69
N VAL A 195 -8.62 4.21 -10.67
CA VAL A 195 -8.54 5.67 -10.53
C VAL A 195 -7.91 6.32 -11.76
N ALA A 196 -6.91 5.67 -12.35
CA ALA A 196 -6.22 6.14 -13.54
C ALA A 196 -7.05 6.11 -14.82
N ASP A 197 -7.83 5.03 -14.96
CA ASP A 197 -8.57 4.72 -16.18
C ASP A 197 -9.91 5.48 -16.22
N GLY A 198 -10.25 6.22 -15.15
CA GLY A 198 -11.47 7.02 -15.07
C GLY A 198 -12.75 6.19 -15.08
N ASN A 199 -12.63 4.89 -14.85
CA ASN A 199 -13.74 3.95 -14.89
C ASN A 199 -14.31 3.75 -13.48
N PHE A 200 -15.62 3.91 -13.34
CA PHE A 200 -16.29 4.01 -12.04
C PHE A 200 -16.97 2.71 -11.58
N ASN A 201 -16.88 1.64 -12.37
CA ASN A 201 -17.37 0.33 -11.97
C ASN A 201 -16.34 -0.37 -11.07
N ILE A 202 -16.21 0.14 -9.83
CA ILE A 202 -15.19 -0.32 -8.89
C ILE A 202 -15.55 -1.75 -8.45
N HIS A 203 -14.74 -2.72 -8.85
CA HIS A 203 -14.91 -4.10 -8.43
C HIS A 203 -14.74 -4.22 -6.91
N ALA A 204 -15.53 -5.13 -6.33
CA ALA A 204 -15.66 -5.41 -4.90
C ALA A 204 -14.40 -6.09 -4.29
N ASP A 205 -13.24 -6.00 -4.94
CA ASP A 205 -12.02 -6.71 -4.53
C ASP A 205 -11.62 -6.37 -3.09
N LEU A 206 -11.78 -5.10 -2.68
CA LEU A 206 -11.55 -4.65 -1.30
C LEU A 206 -12.53 -5.29 -0.30
N LEU A 207 -13.77 -5.61 -0.72
CA LEU A 207 -14.78 -6.26 0.13
C LEU A 207 -14.49 -7.76 0.32
N HIS A 208 -13.65 -8.37 -0.51
CA HIS A 208 -13.21 -9.77 -0.37
C HIS A 208 -12.06 -9.94 0.63
N VAL A 209 -11.48 -8.84 1.12
CA VAL A 209 -10.44 -8.84 2.16
C VAL A 209 -11.10 -8.91 3.53
N ARG A 210 -10.71 -9.90 4.34
CA ARG A 210 -11.19 -10.05 5.71
C ARG A 210 -10.39 -9.16 6.66
N GLY A 211 -10.71 -7.86 6.67
CA GLY A 211 -10.04 -6.83 7.47
C GLY A 211 -9.74 -7.20 8.93
N PRO A 212 -10.67 -7.81 9.71
CA PRO A 212 -10.41 -8.19 11.11
C PRO A 212 -9.29 -9.21 11.32
N ILE A 213 -8.86 -9.93 10.28
CA ILE A 213 -7.79 -10.95 10.36
C ILE A 213 -6.40 -10.30 10.30
N LEU A 214 -6.29 -9.13 9.66
CA LEU A 214 -5.05 -8.37 9.62
C LEU A 214 -4.69 -7.97 11.05
N ARG A 215 -3.46 -8.22 11.50
CA ARG A 215 -3.00 -7.83 12.85
C ARG A 215 -2.15 -6.57 12.83
N ASN A 216 -1.21 -6.51 11.88
CA ASN A 216 -0.32 -5.36 11.65
C ASN A 216 -1.10 -4.03 11.45
N PRO A 217 -0.80 -2.96 12.22
CA PRO A 217 -1.51 -1.67 12.14
C PRO A 217 -1.44 -1.01 10.77
N VAL A 218 -0.30 -1.11 10.07
CA VAL A 218 -0.13 -0.52 8.73
C VAL A 218 -1.08 -1.18 7.74
N THR A 219 -1.16 -2.51 7.73
CA THR A 219 -2.09 -3.24 6.84
C THR A 219 -3.55 -2.92 7.15
N LYS A 220 -3.92 -2.83 8.44
CA LYS A 220 -5.29 -2.43 8.85
C LYS A 220 -5.61 -1.00 8.44
N THR A 221 -4.67 -0.06 8.62
CA THR A 221 -4.81 1.35 8.23
C THR A 221 -5.05 1.46 6.73
N ILE A 222 -4.25 0.76 5.92
CA ILE A 222 -4.39 0.73 4.46
C ILE A 222 -5.75 0.13 4.08
N TYR A 223 -6.14 -1.00 4.67
CA TYR A 223 -7.45 -1.61 4.42
C TYR A 223 -8.60 -0.63 4.67
N HIS A 224 -8.66 -0.03 5.86
CA HIS A 224 -9.74 0.90 6.22
C HIS A 224 -9.70 2.19 5.39
N ASN A 225 -8.52 2.74 5.11
CA ASN A 225 -8.39 3.94 4.27
C ASN A 225 -8.86 3.67 2.83
N TYR A 226 -8.42 2.58 2.20
CA TYR A 226 -8.83 2.24 0.84
C TYR A 226 -10.30 1.81 0.76
N LEU A 227 -10.84 1.17 1.79
CA LEU A 227 -12.27 0.88 1.88
C LEU A 227 -13.10 2.18 2.02
N GLY A 228 -12.61 3.16 2.78
CA GLY A 228 -13.22 4.49 2.85
C GLY A 228 -13.19 5.20 1.50
N LEU A 229 -12.07 5.13 0.78
CA LEU A 229 -11.92 5.65 -0.58
C LEU A 229 -12.86 4.97 -1.58
N TYR A 230 -13.05 3.65 -1.48
CA TYR A 230 -14.00 2.89 -2.28
C TYR A 230 -15.43 3.44 -2.10
N TYR A 231 -15.90 3.55 -0.86
CA TYR A 231 -17.24 4.06 -0.59
C TYR A 231 -17.38 5.53 -1.01
N ASN A 232 -16.36 6.36 -0.75
CA ASN A 232 -16.36 7.75 -1.20
C ASN A 232 -16.51 7.83 -2.71
N LYS A 233 -15.70 7.10 -3.48
CA LYS A 233 -15.76 7.09 -4.94
C LYS A 233 -17.11 6.61 -5.46
N LYS A 234 -17.70 5.57 -4.85
CA LYS A 234 -19.02 5.08 -5.24
C LYS A 234 -20.10 6.13 -5.02
N GLY A 235 -20.11 6.81 -3.87
CA GLY A 235 -21.02 7.92 -3.61
C GLY A 235 -20.81 9.11 -4.56
N MET A 236 -19.55 9.48 -4.82
CA MET A 236 -19.22 10.57 -5.75
C MET A 236 -19.59 10.25 -7.19
N HIS A 237 -19.51 8.98 -7.61
CA HIS A 237 -19.94 8.55 -8.92
C HIS A 237 -21.44 8.71 -9.12
N LEU A 238 -22.24 8.19 -8.18
CA LEU A 238 -23.69 8.33 -8.21
C LEU A 238 -24.12 9.81 -8.22
N LEU A 239 -23.46 10.63 -7.41
CA LEU A 239 -23.69 12.08 -7.42
C LEU A 239 -23.40 12.69 -8.80
N LYS A 240 -22.27 12.33 -9.40
CA LYS A 240 -21.85 12.82 -10.71
C LYS A 240 -22.81 12.42 -11.84
N GLU A 241 -23.32 11.19 -11.81
CA GLU A 241 -24.31 10.69 -12.76
C GLU A 241 -25.64 11.41 -12.59
N SER A 242 -26.13 11.57 -11.35
CA SER A 242 -27.38 12.29 -11.09
C SER A 242 -27.37 13.75 -11.54
N LEU A 243 -26.19 14.38 -11.52
CA LEU A 243 -25.97 15.78 -11.92
C LEU A 243 -25.53 15.93 -13.38
N ASN A 244 -25.47 14.84 -14.17
CA ASN A 244 -25.05 14.85 -15.58
C ASN A 244 -23.74 15.61 -15.85
N MET A 245 -22.76 15.53 -14.94
CA MET A 245 -21.55 16.38 -15.00
C MET A 245 -20.54 15.96 -16.09
N GLY A 246 -20.77 14.83 -16.78
CA GLY A 246 -19.93 14.37 -17.89
C GLY A 246 -18.45 14.24 -17.52
N LYS A 247 -17.56 14.98 -18.19
CA LYS A 247 -16.11 14.98 -17.91
C LYS A 247 -15.67 16.04 -16.89
N LEU A 248 -16.60 16.84 -16.36
CA LEU A 248 -16.27 17.87 -15.38
C LEU A 248 -15.73 17.23 -14.09
N ASP A 249 -14.67 17.83 -13.54
CA ASP A 249 -14.12 17.42 -12.26
C ASP A 249 -14.96 18.00 -11.12
N ILE A 250 -15.52 17.11 -10.30
CA ILE A 250 -16.39 17.46 -9.17
C ILE A 250 -15.67 18.29 -8.10
N LEU A 251 -14.33 18.21 -8.00
CA LEU A 251 -13.53 18.99 -7.04
C LEU A 251 -13.00 20.31 -7.62
N SER A 252 -13.22 20.56 -8.91
CA SER A 252 -12.94 21.88 -9.50
C SER A 252 -13.98 22.90 -9.04
N ILE A 253 -13.63 24.19 -9.04
CA ILE A 253 -14.58 25.27 -8.68
C ILE A 253 -15.87 25.15 -9.47
N ASP A 254 -15.79 24.97 -10.78
CA ASP A 254 -16.98 24.90 -11.64
C ASP A 254 -17.83 23.65 -11.33
N GLY A 255 -17.19 22.53 -11.02
CA GLY A 255 -17.88 21.31 -10.58
C GLY A 255 -18.61 21.52 -9.27
N LEU A 256 -17.93 22.09 -8.27
CA LEU A 256 -18.51 22.36 -6.95
C LEU A 256 -19.67 23.37 -7.03
N CYS A 257 -19.55 24.42 -7.87
CA CYS A 257 -20.65 25.36 -8.10
C CYS A 257 -21.87 24.64 -8.68
N LEU A 258 -21.68 23.77 -9.69
CA LEU A 258 -22.77 22.98 -10.27
C LEU A 258 -23.42 22.08 -9.22
N VAL A 259 -22.63 21.41 -8.38
CA VAL A 259 -23.18 20.62 -7.26
C VAL A 259 -24.04 21.51 -6.36
N ASN A 260 -23.51 22.63 -5.89
CA ASN A 260 -24.23 23.54 -5.00
C ASN A 260 -25.56 24.05 -5.60
N ASP A 261 -25.56 24.36 -6.91
CA ASP A 261 -26.73 24.91 -7.59
C ASP A 261 -27.81 23.84 -7.85
N GLN A 262 -27.42 22.59 -8.09
CA GLN A 262 -28.30 21.53 -8.57
C GLN A 262 -28.57 20.43 -7.54
N ILE A 263 -27.97 20.44 -6.37
CA ILE A 263 -28.11 19.35 -5.38
C ILE A 263 -29.58 19.10 -4.98
N TRP A 264 -30.38 20.16 -4.94
CA TRP A 264 -31.82 20.11 -4.62
C TRP A 264 -32.68 19.47 -5.72
N SER A 265 -32.12 19.28 -6.92
CA SER A 265 -32.81 18.64 -8.05
C SER A 265 -32.65 17.12 -8.09
N ILE A 266 -31.79 16.55 -7.23
CA ILE A 266 -31.53 15.12 -7.15
C ILE A 266 -32.70 14.41 -6.45
N SER A 267 -33.07 13.22 -6.93
CA SER A 267 -34.15 12.45 -6.30
C SER A 267 -33.79 12.05 -4.85
N PRO A 268 -34.76 12.07 -3.91
CA PRO A 268 -34.50 11.70 -2.51
C PRO A 268 -33.88 10.31 -2.34
N SER A 269 -34.28 9.34 -3.16
CA SER A 269 -33.71 7.98 -3.15
C SER A 269 -32.20 7.95 -3.43
N ILE A 270 -31.73 8.76 -4.39
CA ILE A 270 -30.31 8.85 -4.74
C ILE A 270 -29.56 9.60 -3.63
N VAL A 271 -30.15 10.64 -3.06
CA VAL A 271 -29.56 11.38 -1.93
C VAL A 271 -29.33 10.46 -0.73
N GLU A 272 -30.30 9.59 -0.41
CA GLU A 272 -30.17 8.60 0.66
C GLU A 272 -29.04 7.60 0.37
N GLU A 273 -28.98 7.06 -0.85
CA GLU A 273 -27.94 6.11 -1.24
C GLU A 273 -26.54 6.73 -1.22
N VAL A 274 -26.37 7.93 -1.78
CA VAL A 274 -25.10 8.67 -1.73
C VAL A 274 -24.71 8.95 -0.28
N SER A 275 -25.65 9.41 0.54
CA SER A 275 -25.42 9.68 1.97
C SER A 275 -24.99 8.41 2.72
N MET A 276 -25.59 7.26 2.43
CA MET A 276 -25.20 5.97 3.02
C MET A 276 -23.75 5.61 2.69
N TYR A 277 -23.33 5.75 1.43
CA TYR A 277 -21.94 5.48 1.04
C TYR A 277 -20.97 6.46 1.68
N LEU A 278 -21.27 7.76 1.68
CA LEU A 278 -20.38 8.75 2.28
C LEU A 278 -20.28 8.61 3.81
N LYS A 279 -21.37 8.28 4.51
CA LYS A 279 -21.33 7.94 5.95
C LYS A 279 -20.46 6.71 6.21
N SER A 280 -20.60 5.68 5.37
CA SER A 280 -19.77 4.48 5.43
C SER A 280 -18.30 4.81 5.17
N ALA A 281 -17.98 5.71 4.23
CA ALA A 281 -16.63 6.20 3.99
C ALA A 281 -16.03 6.88 5.23
N CYS A 282 -16.78 7.81 5.85
CA CYS A 282 -16.36 8.47 7.10
C CYS A 282 -16.04 7.47 8.22
N ASN A 283 -16.93 6.49 8.45
CA ASN A 283 -16.72 5.47 9.47
C ASN A 283 -15.43 4.66 9.24
N GLN A 284 -15.07 4.39 7.99
CA GLN A 284 -13.82 3.68 7.68
C GLN A 284 -12.59 4.60 7.85
N PHE A 285 -12.69 5.88 7.50
CA PHE A 285 -11.62 6.84 7.76
C PHE A 285 -11.37 7.02 9.27
N ASP A 286 -12.43 7.04 10.09
CA ASP A 286 -12.30 7.10 11.55
C ASP A 286 -11.59 5.87 12.12
N ARG A 287 -11.93 4.68 11.63
CA ARG A 287 -11.22 3.45 12.00
C ARG A 287 -9.75 3.50 11.60
N ALA A 288 -9.44 3.99 10.40
CA ALA A 288 -8.06 4.14 9.95
C ALA A 288 -7.26 5.12 10.82
N LEU A 289 -7.84 6.28 11.16
CA LEU A 289 -7.21 7.28 12.04
C LEU A 289 -6.95 6.76 13.45
N ASN A 290 -7.90 6.01 14.02
CA ASN A 290 -7.74 5.43 15.34
C ASN A 290 -6.59 4.41 15.40
N ILE A 291 -6.33 3.70 14.30
CA ILE A 291 -5.24 2.73 14.20
C ILE A 291 -3.90 3.43 13.93
N SER A 292 -3.91 4.51 13.14
CA SER A 292 -2.72 5.23 12.71
C SER A 292 -2.38 6.45 13.57
N SER A 293 -2.82 6.50 14.83
CA SER A 293 -2.70 7.70 15.68
C SER A 293 -1.26 8.09 15.98
N GLU A 294 -0.34 7.13 15.98
CA GLU A 294 1.09 7.34 16.24
C GLU A 294 1.90 7.58 14.95
N ASP A 295 1.27 7.46 13.77
CA ASP A 295 1.93 7.61 12.47
C ASP A 295 1.91 9.07 12.00
N ILE A 296 3.03 9.54 11.46
CA ILE A 296 3.19 10.94 11.04
C ILE A 296 2.64 11.20 9.63
N MET A 297 2.52 10.15 8.82
CA MET A 297 2.18 10.21 7.41
C MET A 297 0.67 10.04 7.17
N TRP A 298 0.08 8.96 7.67
CA TRP A 298 -1.29 8.55 7.38
C TRP A 298 -2.37 9.59 7.71
N PRO A 299 -2.32 10.30 8.86
CA PRO A 299 -3.33 11.29 9.21
C PRO A 299 -3.52 12.37 8.15
N GLY A 300 -2.45 12.85 7.52
CA GLY A 300 -2.53 13.87 6.46
C GLY A 300 -3.24 13.38 5.19
N PHE A 301 -3.16 12.09 4.88
CA PHE A 301 -3.88 11.50 3.74
C PHE A 301 -5.33 11.20 4.09
N ILE A 302 -5.58 10.60 5.26
CA ILE A 302 -6.91 10.18 5.68
C ILE A 302 -7.80 11.39 5.99
N ASN A 303 -7.31 12.39 6.73
CA ASN A 303 -8.08 13.60 7.04
C ASN A 303 -8.46 14.37 5.78
N TYR A 304 -7.60 14.43 4.77
CA TYR A 304 -7.93 15.05 3.48
C TYR A 304 -9.09 14.32 2.78
N ASN A 305 -9.11 12.99 2.79
CA ASN A 305 -10.20 12.21 2.20
C ASN A 305 -11.49 12.36 3.00
N LYS A 306 -11.40 12.34 4.33
CA LYS A 306 -12.51 12.54 5.25
C LYS A 306 -13.12 13.93 5.11
N ALA A 307 -12.32 14.99 5.06
CA ALA A 307 -12.78 16.36 4.89
C ALA A 307 -13.59 16.54 3.61
N ARG A 308 -13.11 16.03 2.47
CA ARG A 308 -13.86 16.07 1.20
C ARG A 308 -15.18 15.32 1.31
N THR A 309 -15.19 14.17 1.95
CA THR A 309 -16.41 13.36 2.18
C THR A 309 -17.42 14.12 3.03
N LEU A 310 -16.96 14.73 4.12
CA LEU A 310 -17.80 15.52 5.03
C LEU A 310 -18.36 16.78 4.39
N TYR A 311 -17.62 17.41 3.47
CA TYR A 311 -18.12 18.52 2.67
C TYR A 311 -19.36 18.11 1.87
N PHE A 312 -19.26 17.06 1.05
CA PHE A 312 -20.41 16.59 0.27
C PHE A 312 -21.57 16.09 1.14
N LEU A 313 -21.26 15.45 2.27
CA LEU A 313 -22.29 15.10 3.26
C LEU A 313 -23.01 16.34 3.78
N SER A 314 -22.30 17.41 4.12
CA SER A 314 -22.92 18.65 4.61
C SER A 314 -23.84 19.29 3.58
N LEU A 315 -23.48 19.19 2.30
CA LEU A 315 -24.33 19.68 1.22
C LEU A 315 -25.61 18.84 1.09
N LEU A 316 -25.52 17.52 1.21
CA LEU A 316 -26.67 16.61 1.06
C LEU A 316 -27.61 16.63 2.26
N SER A 317 -27.09 16.75 3.49
CA SER A 317 -27.90 16.73 4.71
C SER A 317 -28.33 18.11 5.20
N GLY A 318 -27.74 19.18 4.67
CA GLY A 318 -27.95 20.55 5.16
C GLY A 318 -27.42 20.78 6.58
N THR A 319 -26.63 19.85 7.14
CA THR A 319 -26.07 19.97 8.49
C THR A 319 -24.65 20.50 8.43
N GLU A 320 -24.31 21.44 9.31
CA GLU A 320 -22.93 21.89 9.46
C GLU A 320 -22.03 20.72 9.91
N THR A 321 -21.03 20.41 9.09
CA THR A 321 -19.99 19.44 9.42
C THR A 321 -18.66 20.16 9.61
N LYS A 322 -17.79 19.58 10.45
CA LYS A 322 -16.45 20.09 10.75
C LYS A 322 -15.43 19.84 9.63
N TRP A 323 -15.86 19.82 8.37
CA TRP A 323 -14.99 19.49 7.24
C TRP A 323 -13.81 20.47 7.11
N LEU A 324 -14.03 21.75 7.45
CA LEU A 324 -13.00 22.79 7.36
C LEU A 324 -11.88 22.56 8.38
N GLU A 325 -12.24 22.27 9.64
CA GLU A 325 -11.29 21.92 10.71
C GLU A 325 -10.44 20.71 10.31
N ILE A 326 -11.09 19.64 9.82
CA ILE A 326 -10.40 18.41 9.41
C ILE A 326 -9.51 18.64 8.17
N MET A 327 -9.92 19.52 7.24
CA MET A 327 -9.09 19.90 6.11
C MET A 327 -7.83 20.66 6.55
N ASP A 328 -7.97 21.54 7.55
CA ASP A 328 -6.84 22.28 8.11
C ASP A 328 -5.86 21.35 8.84
N GLU A 329 -6.36 20.41 9.63
CA GLU A 329 -5.54 19.35 10.22
C GLU A 329 -4.79 18.55 9.14
N ALA A 330 -5.47 18.18 8.05
CA ALA A 330 -4.84 17.45 6.94
C ALA A 330 -3.67 18.21 6.31
N ILE A 331 -3.84 19.52 6.11
CA ILE A 331 -2.79 20.41 5.56
C ILE A 331 -1.65 20.55 6.57
N GLU A 332 -1.94 20.66 7.86
CA GLU A 332 -0.94 20.74 8.91
C GLU A 332 -0.09 19.46 8.97
N PHE A 333 -0.71 18.28 8.97
CA PHE A 333 0.01 17.00 8.94
C PHE A 333 0.92 16.88 7.71
N ARG A 334 0.43 17.26 6.52
CA ARG A 334 1.24 17.26 5.28
C ARG A 334 2.41 18.26 5.35
N SER A 335 2.20 19.42 5.95
CA SER A 335 3.27 20.41 6.13
C SER A 335 4.34 19.92 7.11
N ARG A 336 3.93 19.29 8.23
CA ARG A 336 4.85 18.64 9.18
C ARG A 336 5.64 17.52 8.49
N LEU A 337 4.98 16.71 7.66
CA LEU A 337 5.62 15.66 6.86
C LEU A 337 6.67 16.21 5.90
N ASN A 338 6.34 17.28 5.18
CA ASN A 338 7.27 17.93 4.25
C ASN A 338 8.50 18.51 4.97
N ARG A 339 8.34 19.04 6.19
CA ARG A 339 9.48 19.49 7.01
C ARG A 339 10.40 18.34 7.40
N LEU A 340 9.85 17.20 7.80
CA LEU A 340 10.66 16.00 8.10
C LEU A 340 11.41 15.50 6.87
N ILE A 341 10.76 15.50 5.69
CA ILE A 341 11.40 15.15 4.42
C ILE A 341 12.55 16.11 4.11
N ASP A 342 12.35 17.42 4.30
CA ASP A 342 13.40 18.42 4.12
C ASP A 342 14.59 18.20 5.07
N GLU A 343 14.34 17.85 6.33
CA GLU A 343 15.40 17.52 7.31
C GLU A 343 16.24 16.30 6.86
N ILE A 344 15.60 15.24 6.37
CA ILE A 344 16.28 14.02 5.87
C ILE A 344 17.11 14.32 4.62
N LEU A 345 16.62 15.21 3.75
CA LEU A 345 17.25 15.55 2.48
C LEU A 345 18.23 16.73 2.58
N THR A 346 18.40 17.33 3.76
CA THR A 346 19.35 18.41 3.99
C THR A 346 20.77 17.89 3.88
N THR A 347 21.55 18.42 2.92
CA THR A 347 22.95 18.04 2.72
C THR A 347 23.92 19.00 3.41
N GLU A 348 23.55 20.28 3.52
CA GLU A 348 24.37 21.32 4.16
C GLU A 348 23.47 22.21 5.04
N ARG A 349 23.88 22.44 6.29
CA ARG A 349 23.18 23.30 7.26
C ARG A 349 23.56 24.77 7.10
N SER A 350 23.59 25.26 5.87
CA SER A 350 23.78 26.69 5.55
C SER A 350 22.49 27.48 5.81
N THR A 351 22.56 28.81 5.75
CA THR A 351 21.38 29.70 5.82
C THR A 351 21.22 30.40 4.46
N PRO A 352 20.29 29.99 3.58
CA PRO A 352 19.29 28.92 3.72
C PRO A 352 19.87 27.50 3.57
N PRO A 353 19.20 26.48 4.13
CA PRO A 353 19.68 25.09 4.08
C PRO A 353 19.62 24.56 2.66
N LYS A 354 20.64 23.80 2.27
CA LYS A 354 20.69 23.17 0.95
C LYS A 354 20.01 21.80 1.03
N ILE A 355 18.83 21.72 0.44
CA ILE A 355 18.00 20.50 0.42
C ILE A 355 18.19 19.82 -0.93
N LYS A 356 18.45 18.51 -0.92
CA LYS A 356 18.53 17.72 -2.15
C LYS A 356 17.15 17.62 -2.78
N ASP A 357 17.02 18.13 -4.00
CA ASP A 357 15.78 18.01 -4.76
C ASP A 357 15.62 16.58 -5.32
N THR A 358 14.45 15.99 -5.06
CA THR A 358 14.11 14.61 -5.43
C THR A 358 12.66 14.54 -5.92
N HIS A 359 12.33 13.58 -6.78
CA HIS A 359 10.97 13.42 -7.31
C HIS A 359 9.96 13.13 -6.19
N LEU A 360 10.33 12.30 -5.19
CA LEU A 360 9.49 12.02 -4.03
C LEU A 360 9.19 13.28 -3.21
N ARG A 361 10.20 14.13 -2.96
CA ARG A 361 9.98 15.42 -2.31
C ARG A 361 8.98 16.28 -3.07
N GLY A 362 9.14 16.37 -4.40
CA GLY A 362 8.20 17.06 -5.28
C GLY A 362 6.78 16.51 -5.18
N PHE A 363 6.63 15.19 -5.05
CA PHE A 363 5.33 14.54 -4.86
C PHE A 363 4.65 14.90 -3.52
N PHE A 364 5.38 14.88 -2.39
CA PHE A 364 4.78 15.24 -1.10
C PHE A 364 4.43 16.73 -1.00
N LEU A 365 5.24 17.61 -1.61
CA LEU A 365 4.89 19.03 -1.79
C LEU A 365 3.62 19.18 -2.65
N TYR A 366 3.50 18.41 -3.73
CA TYR A 366 2.30 18.39 -4.56
C TYR A 366 1.06 17.97 -3.76
N GLN A 367 1.16 16.97 -2.89
CA GLN A 367 0.04 16.56 -2.06
C GLN A 367 -0.40 17.67 -1.10
N GLU A 368 0.52 18.38 -0.46
CA GLU A 368 0.18 19.52 0.40
C GLU A 368 -0.52 20.62 -0.42
N GLU A 369 0.05 21.02 -1.54
CA GLU A 369 -0.50 22.09 -2.38
C GLU A 369 -1.86 21.72 -2.98
N LEU A 370 -2.06 20.46 -3.37
CA LEU A 370 -3.37 19.95 -3.80
C LEU A 370 -4.41 20.09 -2.69
N ALA A 371 -4.07 19.79 -1.44
CA ALA A 371 -5.00 19.95 -0.32
C ALA A 371 -5.37 21.42 -0.09
N ARG A 372 -4.38 22.32 -0.13
CA ARG A 372 -4.60 23.77 0.01
C ARG A 372 -5.50 24.30 -1.10
N VAL A 373 -5.23 23.92 -2.34
CA VAL A 373 -5.98 24.40 -3.51
C VAL A 373 -7.40 23.81 -3.55
N VAL A 374 -7.59 22.55 -3.18
CA VAL A 374 -8.93 21.98 -3.05
C VAL A 374 -9.71 22.66 -1.91
N LYS A 375 -9.08 22.94 -0.76
CA LYS A 375 -9.71 23.74 0.31
C LYS A 375 -10.23 25.08 -0.24
N LEU A 376 -9.42 25.78 -1.04
CA LEU A 376 -9.84 27.03 -1.67
C LEU A 376 -11.03 26.81 -2.62
N ASN A 377 -11.01 25.77 -3.44
CA ASN A 377 -12.14 25.46 -4.33
C ASN A 377 -13.46 25.27 -3.55
N LEU A 378 -13.41 24.53 -2.44
CA LEU A 378 -14.56 24.31 -1.55
C LEU A 378 -15.08 25.62 -0.95
N ILE A 379 -14.17 26.46 -0.43
CA ILE A 379 -14.53 27.77 0.16
C ILE A 379 -15.11 28.73 -0.89
N PHE A 380 -14.49 28.82 -2.07
CA PHE A 380 -15.00 29.71 -3.14
C PHE A 380 -16.38 29.27 -3.63
N SER A 381 -16.62 27.97 -3.72
CA SER A 381 -17.94 27.43 -4.08
C SER A 381 -18.99 27.71 -3.00
N ASP A 382 -18.65 27.50 -1.73
CA ASP A 382 -19.55 27.74 -0.59
C ASP A 382 -19.86 29.25 -0.41
N ASN A 383 -18.86 30.11 -0.65
CA ASN A 383 -19.01 31.56 -0.63
C ASN A 383 -19.83 32.12 -1.81
N ALA A 384 -20.06 31.35 -2.87
CA ALA A 384 -20.90 31.75 -3.98
C ALA A 384 -22.38 31.73 -3.59
N THR A 385 -22.77 30.83 -2.69
CA THR A 385 -24.16 30.60 -2.27
C THR A 385 -24.50 31.23 -0.92
N LYS A 386 -23.52 31.43 -0.03
CA LYS A 386 -23.74 31.99 1.33
C LYS A 386 -23.67 33.52 1.38
N GLN A 387 -24.53 34.12 2.23
CA GLN A 387 -24.54 35.57 2.51
C GLN A 387 -23.26 36.03 3.23
N THR A 388 -22.76 35.22 4.17
CA THR A 388 -21.50 35.48 4.89
C THR A 388 -20.37 34.70 4.26
N LYS A 389 -19.36 35.42 3.74
CA LYS A 389 -18.21 34.79 3.08
C LYS A 389 -17.17 34.37 4.10
N ALA A 390 -16.86 33.07 4.14
CA ALA A 390 -15.73 32.54 4.85
C ALA A 390 -14.41 33.06 4.24
N PRO A 391 -13.38 33.36 5.05
CA PRO A 391 -12.10 33.82 4.53
C PRO A 391 -11.37 32.69 3.78
N ALA A 392 -10.82 33.00 2.60
CA ALA A 392 -10.06 32.04 1.79
C ALA A 392 -8.56 32.25 1.99
N PHE A 393 -8.00 31.65 3.06
CA PHE A 393 -6.58 31.78 3.39
C PHE A 393 -5.70 30.80 2.61
N TYR A 394 -4.64 31.32 1.98
CA TYR A 394 -3.54 30.56 1.42
C TYR A 394 -2.23 31.03 2.06
N LYS A 395 -1.56 30.13 2.80
CA LYS A 395 -0.31 30.43 3.55
C LYS A 395 -0.40 31.72 4.40
N GLY A 396 -1.54 31.91 5.08
CA GLY A 396 -1.80 33.07 5.94
C GLY A 396 -2.35 34.31 5.23
N ILE A 397 -2.39 34.32 3.89
CA ILE A 397 -2.88 35.45 3.09
C ILE A 397 -4.31 35.19 2.65
N ASN A 398 -5.21 36.15 2.87
CA ASN A 398 -6.60 36.04 2.43
C ASN A 398 -6.74 36.42 0.95
N LEU A 399 -6.93 35.41 0.09
CA LEU A 399 -6.98 35.59 -1.36
C LEU A 399 -8.17 36.42 -1.84
N ILE A 400 -9.23 36.57 -1.04
CA ILE A 400 -10.40 37.40 -1.42
C ILE A 400 -10.02 38.88 -1.57
N LYS A 401 -8.94 39.32 -0.90
CA LYS A 401 -8.52 40.73 -0.81
C LYS A 401 -7.31 41.06 -1.71
N VAL A 402 -6.83 40.12 -2.50
CA VAL A 402 -5.54 40.21 -3.19
C VAL A 402 -5.73 40.27 -4.70
N SER A 403 -4.83 40.95 -5.43
CA SER A 403 -4.88 41.03 -6.90
C SER A 403 -4.53 39.68 -7.56
N LYS A 404 -4.84 39.57 -8.86
CA LYS A 404 -4.54 38.36 -9.64
C LYS A 404 -3.03 38.09 -9.73
N GLU A 405 -2.24 39.15 -9.92
CA GLU A 405 -0.78 39.05 -10.04
C GLU A 405 -0.17 38.56 -8.74
N THR A 406 -0.53 39.18 -7.60
CA THR A 406 -0.03 38.76 -6.30
C THR A 406 -0.49 37.34 -5.94
N ALA A 407 -1.71 36.94 -6.28
CA ALA A 407 -2.16 35.56 -6.09
C ALA A 407 -1.35 34.55 -6.92
N SER A 408 -1.02 34.89 -8.17
CA SER A 408 -0.20 34.06 -9.05
C SER A 408 1.22 33.87 -8.50
N ASP A 409 1.82 34.90 -7.91
CA ASP A 409 3.17 34.85 -7.35
C ASP A 409 3.23 34.04 -6.05
N LEU A 410 2.12 33.97 -5.30
CA LEU A 410 2.04 33.19 -4.07
C LEU A 410 1.99 31.67 -4.32
N PHE A 411 1.37 31.25 -5.42
CA PHE A 411 1.17 29.83 -5.70
C PHE A 411 2.48 29.10 -5.97
N MET A 412 2.66 27.96 -5.27
CA MET A 412 3.81 27.11 -5.50
C MET A 412 3.74 26.47 -6.89
N LYS A 413 4.81 26.64 -7.67
CA LYS A 413 4.95 26.03 -8.99
C LYS A 413 5.52 24.63 -8.85
N ILE A 414 4.76 23.63 -9.28
CA ILE A 414 5.17 22.22 -9.28
C ILE A 414 5.06 21.70 -10.71
N GLN A 415 6.21 21.39 -11.33
CA GLN A 415 6.26 21.07 -12.76
C GLN A 415 5.75 19.66 -13.07
N SER A 416 6.08 18.67 -12.23
CA SER A 416 5.81 17.24 -12.50
C SER A 416 4.34 16.83 -12.36
N PHE A 417 3.48 17.72 -11.84
CA PHE A 417 2.07 17.40 -11.52
C PHE A 417 1.12 18.52 -11.97
N SER A 418 0.40 18.31 -13.06
CA SER A 418 -0.37 19.35 -13.76
C SER A 418 -1.70 19.75 -13.09
N THR A 419 -2.30 18.86 -12.28
CA THR A 419 -3.62 19.09 -11.67
C THR A 419 -3.67 20.36 -10.80
N VAL A 420 -2.63 20.59 -10.00
CA VAL A 420 -2.55 21.76 -9.12
C VAL A 420 -2.53 23.06 -9.93
N LYS A 421 -1.77 23.08 -11.04
CA LYS A 421 -1.71 24.22 -11.95
C LYS A 421 -3.09 24.57 -12.52
N VAL A 422 -3.84 23.57 -12.99
CA VAL A 422 -5.20 23.77 -13.53
C VAL A 422 -6.12 24.41 -12.49
N TYR A 423 -6.07 23.94 -11.24
CA TYR A 423 -6.89 24.52 -10.18
C TYR A 423 -6.44 25.93 -9.76
N GLN A 424 -5.13 26.18 -9.67
CA GLN A 424 -4.58 27.51 -9.38
C GLN A 424 -5.02 28.52 -10.45
N GLU A 425 -4.91 28.19 -11.74
CA GLU A 425 -5.36 29.04 -12.85
C GLU A 425 -6.86 29.36 -12.76
N LYS A 426 -7.69 28.36 -12.44
CA LYS A 426 -9.12 28.56 -12.21
C LYS A 426 -9.41 29.48 -11.03
N ILE A 427 -8.70 29.34 -9.90
CA ILE A 427 -8.83 30.25 -8.76
C ILE A 427 -8.49 31.68 -9.18
N ILE A 428 -7.35 31.90 -9.85
CA ILE A 428 -6.90 33.22 -10.31
C ILE A 428 -7.95 33.86 -11.22
N SER A 429 -8.54 33.08 -12.12
CA SER A 429 -9.57 33.58 -13.04
C SER A 429 -10.81 34.13 -12.32
N ARG A 430 -11.17 33.54 -11.17
CA ARG A 430 -12.34 33.87 -10.34
C ARG A 430 -12.08 35.01 -9.36
N LEU A 431 -10.81 35.33 -9.05
CA LEU A 431 -10.47 36.52 -8.29
C LEU A 431 -10.91 37.77 -9.09
N LYS A 432 -11.52 38.75 -8.41
CA LYS A 432 -11.89 40.01 -9.07
C LYS A 432 -10.61 40.68 -9.56
N ALA A 433 -10.64 41.29 -10.75
CA ALA A 433 -9.60 42.24 -11.14
C ALA A 433 -9.54 43.31 -10.05
N SER A 434 -8.35 43.55 -9.49
CA SER A 434 -8.13 44.68 -8.61
C SER A 434 -8.58 45.93 -9.36
N ARG A 435 -9.61 46.61 -8.86
CA ARG A 435 -9.82 48.00 -9.21
C ARG A 435 -8.59 48.72 -8.66
N ASN A 436 -7.72 49.16 -9.56
CA ASN A 436 -6.73 50.18 -9.25
C ASN A 436 -7.51 51.36 -8.65
N LEU A 437 -7.31 51.62 -7.36
CA LEU A 437 -7.71 52.85 -6.69
C LEU A 437 -6.45 53.71 -6.62
#